data_AF-A0A354FD78-F1
#
_entry.id   AF-A0A354FD78-F1
#
_cell.length_a   1.000
_cell.length_b   1.000
_cell.length_c   1.000
_cell.angle_alpha   90.00
_cell.angle_beta   90.00
_cell.angle_gamma   90.00
#
_symmetry.space_group_name_H-M   'P 1'
#
loop_
_entity.id
_entity.type
_entity.pdbx_description
1 polymer ?
#
loop_
_entity_poly.entity_id
_entity_poly.type
_entity_poly.pdbx_seq_one_letter_code
_entity_poly.pdbx_strand_id
1 'polypeptide(L)' 'MLKYSIYFVGGVMVLDELGVPTTSILAGAGVLGLAVGFGAQNLVRDVLSGFFILFEDQFAVGDYVKIAGAEGTVQEIGL' A
#
# COMPACT_ATOMS: atom_id res chain seq x y z
N MET A 1 -6.20 11.71 7.18
CA MET A 1 -6.85 10.68 6.34
C MET A 1 -8.03 10.01 7.07
N LEU A 2 -7.83 9.37 8.23
CA LEU A 2 -8.89 8.64 8.94
C LEU A 2 -10.17 9.45 9.20
N LYS A 3 -10.04 10.69 9.70
CA LYS A 3 -11.18 11.60 9.92
C LYS A 3 -12.01 11.86 8.65
N TYR A 4 -11.36 12.00 7.50
CA TYR A 4 -12.03 12.24 6.22
C TYR A 4 -12.78 11.00 5.73
N SER A 5 -12.18 9.81 5.88
CA SER A 5 -12.85 8.54 5.57
C SER A 5 -14.09 8.33 6.43
N ILE A 6 -14.03 8.66 7.72
CA ILE A 6 -15.18 8.55 8.63
C ILE A 6 -16.31 9.49 8.20
N TYR A 7 -16.00 10.76 7.91
CA TYR A 7 -17.01 11.71 7.42
C TYR A 7 -17.60 11.31 6.07
N PHE A 8 -16.78 10.76 5.17
CA PHE A 8 -17.25 10.26 3.88
C PHE A 8 -18.27 9.12 4.07
N VAL A 9 -17.89 8.10 4.83
CA VAL A 9 -18.77 6.93 5.09
C VAL A 9 -20.05 7.36 5.81
N GLY A 10 -19.93 8.18 6.86
CA GLY A 10 -21.10 8.70 7.59
C GLY A 10 -22.02 9.53 6.71
N GLY A 11 -21.47 10.38 5.83
CA GLY A 11 -22.26 11.16 4.88
C GLY A 11 -23.02 10.30 3.87
N VAL A 12 -22.37 9.25 3.35
CA VAL A 12 -23.02 8.28 2.44
C VAL A 12 -24.15 7.54 3.16
N MET A 13 -23.96 7.10 4.41
CA MET A 13 -25.03 6.45 5.18
C MET A 13 -26.24 7.36 5.41
N VAL A 14 -26.00 8.65 5.70
CA VAL A 14 -27.10 9.63 5.85
C VAL A 14 -27.85 9.84 4.53
N LEU A 15 -27.14 9.91 3.41
CA LEU A 15 -27.74 10.03 2.07
C LEU A 15 -28.61 8.81 1.73
N ASP A 16 -28.17 7.61 2.12
CA ASP A 16 -28.90 6.36 1.91
C ASP A 16 -30.25 6.36 2.64
N GLU A 17 -30.25 6.77 3.93
CA GLU A 17 -31.46 6.89 4.74
C GLU A 17 -32.45 7.94 4.19
N LEU A 18 -31.93 9.00 3.56
CA LEU A 18 -32.74 10.01 2.88
C LEU A 18 -33.32 9.53 1.53
N GLY A 19 -33.09 8.27 1.15
CA GLY A 19 -33.58 7.67 -0.08
C GLY A 19 -32.78 8.06 -1.33
N VAL A 20 -31.59 8.64 -1.17
CA VAL A 20 -30.70 8.95 -2.29
C VAL A 20 -29.94 7.68 -2.68
N PRO A 21 -29.93 7.27 -3.97
CA PRO A 21 -29.21 6.08 -4.39
C PRO A 21 -27.69 6.30 -4.25
N THR A 22 -27.09 5.66 -3.25
CA THR A 22 -25.67 5.77 -2.93
C THR A 22 -24.76 4.90 -3.80
N THR A 23 -25.35 3.99 -4.59
CA THR A 23 -24.64 3.05 -5.48
C THR A 23 -23.61 3.72 -6.37
N SER A 24 -23.95 4.85 -7.00
CA SER A 24 -23.03 5.57 -7.90
C SER A 24 -21.86 6.23 -7.15
N ILE A 25 -22.10 6.71 -5.93
CA ILE A 25 -21.08 7.33 -5.08
C ILE A 25 -20.08 6.25 -4.63
N LEU A 26 -20.60 5.10 -4.18
CA LEU A 26 -19.78 3.95 -3.79
C LEU A 26 -19.01 3.38 -4.97
N ALA A 27 -19.61 3.31 -6.16
CA ALA A 27 -18.94 2.88 -7.38
C ALA A 27 -17.74 3.79 -7.72
N GLY A 28 -17.94 5.11 -7.70
CA GLY A 28 -16.87 6.08 -7.94
C GLY A 28 -15.76 6.03 -6.88
N ALA A 29 -16.12 5.95 -5.60
CA ALA A 29 -15.17 5.78 -4.51
C ALA A 29 -14.38 4.48 -4.62
N GLY A 30 -15.01 3.40 -5.09
CA GLY A 30 -14.35 2.13 -5.39
C GLY A 30 -13.28 2.27 -6.47
N VAL A 31 -13.60 2.91 -7.60
CA VAL A 31 -12.64 3.16 -8.68
C VAL A 31 -11.46 4.03 -8.20
N LEU A 32 -11.72 5.08 -7.43
CA LEU A 32 -10.67 5.90 -6.83
C LEU A 32 -9.81 5.10 -5.84
N GLY A 33 -10.42 4.26 -5.02
CA GLY A 33 -9.72 3.36 -4.10
C GLY A 33 -8.81 2.39 -4.85
N LEU A 34 -9.26 1.83 -5.97
CA LEU A 34 -8.44 0.98 -6.84
C LEU A 34 -7.26 1.76 -7.44
N ALA A 35 -7.47 3.00 -7.90
CA ALA A 35 -6.40 3.82 -8.45
C ALA A 35 -5.31 4.12 -7.40
N VAL A 36 -5.71 4.43 -6.17
CA VAL A 36 -4.78 4.62 -5.03
C VAL A 36 -4.07 3.31 -4.69
N GLY A 37 -4.80 2.18 -4.68
CA GLY A 37 -4.23 0.85 -4.43
C GLY A 37 -3.18 0.46 -5.47
N PHE A 38 -3.44 0.70 -6.75
CA PHE A 38 -2.45 0.48 -7.81
C PHE A 38 -1.25 1.42 -7.70
N GLY A 39 -1.46 2.69 -7.33
CA GLY A 39 -0.37 3.63 -7.07
C GLY A 39 0.53 3.19 -5.90
N ALA A 40 -0.05 2.56 -4.88
CA ALA A 40 0.67 2.04 -3.72
C ALA A 40 1.26 0.63 -3.91
N GLN A 41 0.97 -0.05 -5.03
CA GLN A 41 1.32 -1.46 -5.23
C GLN A 41 2.83 -1.72 -5.10
N ASN A 42 3.66 -0.88 -5.71
CA ASN A 42 5.11 -1.03 -5.65
C ASN A 42 5.64 -0.81 -4.22
N LEU A 43 5.13 0.22 -3.52
CA LEU A 43 5.51 0.49 -2.14
C LEU A 43 5.21 -0.70 -1.23
N VAL A 44 4.02 -1.30 -1.35
CA VAL A 44 3.66 -2.48 -0.55
C VAL A 44 4.60 -3.64 -0.87
N ARG A 45 4.94 -3.85 -2.15
CA ARG A 45 5.90 -4.90 -2.55
C ARG A 45 7.27 -4.68 -1.93
N ASP A 46 7.75 -3.45 -1.94
CA ASP A 46 9.08 -3.11 -1.44
C ASP A 46 9.16 -3.27 0.08
N VAL A 47 8.13 -2.81 0.81
CA VAL A 47 8.01 -3.01 2.26
C VAL A 47 7.97 -4.49 2.63
N LEU A 48 7.18 -5.29 1.91
CA LEU A 48 7.12 -6.74 2.14
C LEU A 48 8.46 -7.41 1.83
N SER A 49 9.11 -7.04 0.73
CA SER A 49 10.40 -7.60 0.34
C SER A 49 11.48 -7.29 1.38
N GLY A 50 11.56 -6.04 1.84
CA GLY A 50 12.46 -5.63 2.93
C GLY A 50 12.15 -6.38 4.24
N PHE A 51 10.87 -6.52 4.58
CA PHE A 51 10.47 -7.31 5.76
C PHE A 51 10.95 -8.77 5.68
N PHE A 52 10.78 -9.46 4.54
CA PHE A 52 11.23 -10.84 4.37
C PHE A 52 12.76 -10.98 4.38
N ILE A 53 13.49 -10.03 3.78
CA ILE A 53 14.96 -10.03 3.82
C ILE A 53 15.46 -9.99 5.28
N LEU A 54 14.86 -9.11 6.10
CA LEU A 54 15.24 -8.97 7.51
C LEU A 54 14.74 -10.13 8.38
N PHE A 55 13.55 -10.65 8.11
CA PHE A 55 12.94 -11.72 8.91
C PHE A 55 13.60 -13.09 8.68
N GLU A 56 13.98 -13.37 7.44
CA GLU A 56 14.61 -14.64 7.06
C GLU A 56 16.15 -14.58 7.08
N ASP A 57 16.73 -13.43 7.42
CA ASP A 57 18.18 -13.16 7.40
C ASP A 57 18.83 -13.60 6.07
N GLN A 58 18.15 -13.29 4.96
CA GLN A 58 18.54 -13.76 3.62
C GLN A 58 19.92 -13.23 3.21
N PHE A 59 20.23 -11.98 3.58
CA PHE A 59 21.53 -11.33 3.42
C PHE A 59 21.72 -10.31 4.55
N ALA A 60 22.92 -10.24 5.11
CA ALA A 60 23.27 -9.30 6.17
C ALA A 60 24.15 -8.14 5.66
N VAL A 61 24.20 -7.05 6.43
CA VAL A 61 25.16 -5.97 6.19
C VAL A 61 26.58 -6.53 6.31
N GLY A 62 27.38 -6.38 5.25
CA GLY A 62 28.72 -6.96 5.12
C GLY A 62 28.81 -8.15 4.16
N ASP A 63 27.69 -8.70 3.70
CA ASP A 63 27.71 -9.81 2.74
C ASP A 63 28.08 -9.35 1.33
N TYR A 64 28.88 -10.13 0.62
CA TYR A 64 29.13 -9.93 -0.81
C TYR A 64 28.08 -10.68 -1.63
N VAL A 65 27.23 -9.93 -2.33
CA VAL A 65 26.05 -10.48 -3.02
C VAL A 65 26.01 -10.06 -4.48
N LYS A 66 25.33 -10.88 -5.30
CA LYS A 66 25.00 -10.57 -6.69
C LYS A 66 23.50 -10.49 -6.87
N ILE A 67 22.98 -9.30 -7.14
CA ILE A 67 21.54 -9.04 -7.29
C ILE A 67 21.29 -8.42 -8.65
N ALA A 68 20.40 -9.03 -9.44
CA ALA A 68 19.99 -8.54 -10.77
C ALA A 68 21.14 -8.17 -11.73
N GLY A 69 22.29 -8.85 -11.62
CA GLY A 69 23.46 -8.61 -12.46
C GLY A 69 24.46 -7.58 -11.93
N ALA A 70 24.17 -6.92 -10.80
CA ALA A 70 25.12 -6.09 -10.06
C ALA A 70 25.77 -6.89 -8.93
N GLU A 71 27.06 -6.63 -8.65
CA GLU A 71 27.85 -7.31 -7.61
C GLU A 71 28.46 -6.28 -6.66
N GLY A 72 28.53 -6.60 -5.36
CA GLY A 72 29.14 -5.74 -4.35
C GLY A 72 28.85 -6.20 -2.93
N THR A 73 29.35 -5.44 -1.95
CA THR A 73 29.11 -5.69 -0.53
C THR A 73 27.93 -4.87 -0.01
N VAL A 74 27.02 -5.50 0.73
CA VAL A 74 25.88 -4.84 1.36
C VAL A 74 26.36 -3.86 2.43
N GLN A 75 26.05 -2.57 2.28
CA GLN A 75 26.38 -1.55 3.28
C GLN A 75 25.21 -1.18 4.20
N GLU A 76 23.99 -1.23 3.68
CA GLU A 76 22.78 -0.87 4.41
C GLU A 76 21.58 -1.64 3.85
N ILE A 77 20.65 -2.02 4.72
CA ILE A 77 19.34 -2.58 4.35
C ILE A 77 18.29 -1.62 4.91
N GLY A 78 17.71 -0.80 4.04
CA GLY A 78 16.65 0.16 4.38
C GLY A 78 15.25 -0.33 3.97
N LEU A 79 14.24 0.27 4.58
CA LEU A 79 12.83 0.19 4.17
C LEU A 79 12.40 1.50 3.50
#